data_AF-X0YW97-F1
#
_entry.id   AF-X0YW97-F1
#
_cell.length_a   1.000
_cell.length_b   1.000
_cell.length_c   1.000
_cell.angle_alpha   90.00
_cell.angle_beta   90.00
_cell.angle_gamma   90.00
#
_symmetry.space_group_name_H-M   'P 1'
#
loop_
_entity.id
_entity.type
_entity.pdbx_description
1 polymer ?
#
loop_
_entity_poly.entity_id
_entity_poly.type
_entity_poly.pdbx_seq_one_letter_code
_entity_poly.pdbx_strand_id
1 'polypeptide(L)'
;FDIKDSGSVMFELNEARKACAPGYIRLNAFNASYGTESCAMSFIVNRPVNEPGFYLDRTDGAGRFITYSIKSYSVQRNAEGGRY
;
A
#
# COMPACT_ATOMS: atom_id res chain seq x y z
N PHE A 1 -16.56 -13.05 3.46
CA PHE A 1 -16.96 -13.01 2.04
C PHE A 1 -18.47 -12.82 1.88
N ASP A 2 -19.29 -13.39 2.76
CA ASP A 2 -20.76 -13.35 2.67
C ASP A 2 -21.43 -12.06 3.19
N ILE A 3 -20.66 -10.99 3.37
CA ILE A 3 -21.17 -9.70 3.84
C ILE A 3 -21.89 -9.01 2.68
N LYS A 4 -23.17 -8.71 2.89
CA LYS A 4 -24.04 -8.04 1.89
C LYS A 4 -24.27 -6.56 2.19
N ASP A 5 -24.07 -6.15 3.43
CA ASP A 5 -24.22 -4.76 3.85
C ASP A 5 -22.89 -4.00 3.74
N SER A 6 -22.95 -2.81 3.14
CA SER A 6 -21.80 -1.91 3.05
C SER A 6 -21.41 -1.33 4.42
N GLY A 7 -22.36 -1.20 5.35
CA GLY A 7 -22.11 -0.71 6.71
C GLY A 7 -21.11 -1.57 7.47
N SER A 8 -21.23 -2.90 7.37
CA SER A 8 -20.26 -3.83 7.96
C SER A 8 -18.84 -3.66 7.40
N VAL A 9 -18.69 -3.39 6.10
CA VAL A 9 -17.38 -3.12 5.49
C VAL A 9 -16.79 -1.82 6.03
N MET A 10 -17.61 -0.78 6.15
CA MET A 10 -17.18 0.52 6.68
C MET A 10 -16.86 0.45 8.19
N PHE A 11 -17.55 -0.41 8.94
CA PHE A 11 -17.26 -0.68 10.34
C PHE A 11 -15.84 -1.26 10.49
N GLU A 12 -15.54 -2.35 9.79
CA GLU A 12 -14.20 -2.97 9.82
C GLU A 12 -13.10 -2.01 9.35
N LEU A 13 -13.38 -1.19 8.33
CA LEU A 13 -12.45 -0.16 7.88
C LEU A 13 -12.15 0.86 8.99
N ASN A 14 -13.17 1.28 9.74
CA ASN A 14 -13.00 2.24 10.83
C ASN A 14 -12.27 1.62 12.02
N GLU A 15 -12.49 0.34 12.33
CA GLU A 15 -11.72 -0.37 13.35
C GLU A 15 -10.25 -0.53 12.93
N ALA A 16 -9.98 -0.87 11.66
CA ALA A 16 -8.62 -0.91 11.12
C ALA A 16 -7.92 0.46 11.22
N ARG A 17 -8.63 1.57 10.96
CA ARG A 17 -8.09 2.93 11.14
C ARG A 17 -7.70 3.25 12.58
N LYS A 18 -8.39 2.67 13.57
CA LYS A 18 -8.08 2.87 14.99
C LYS A 18 -6.90 2.00 15.46
N ALA A 19 -6.80 0.78 14.93
CA ALA A 19 -5.83 -0.21 15.40
C ALA A 19 -4.46 -0.12 14.69
N CYS A 20 -4.42 0.29 13.42
CA CYS A 20 -3.18 0.35 12.66
C CYS A 20 -2.35 1.59 12.97
N ALA A 21 -1.02 1.42 12.97
CA ALA A 21 -0.07 2.53 13.04
C ALA A 21 -0.21 3.48 11.82
N PRO A 22 0.27 4.74 11.92
CA PRO A 22 0.25 5.69 10.81
C PRO A 22 0.85 5.08 9.53
N GLY A 23 0.10 5.18 8.43
CA GLY A 23 0.45 4.47 7.20
C GLY A 23 -0.67 4.50 6.16
N TYR A 24 -0.58 3.58 5.21
CA TYR A 24 -1.57 3.42 4.15
C TYR A 24 -2.56 2.31 4.49
N ILE A 25 -3.84 2.58 4.21
CA ILE A 25 -4.89 1.56 4.17
C ILE A 25 -5.48 1.58 2.76
N ARG A 26 -5.65 0.41 2.15
CA ARG A 26 -6.30 0.24 0.86
C ARG A 26 -7.52 -0.66 0.97
N LEU A 27 -8.53 -0.39 0.17
CA LEU A 27 -9.73 -1.22 0.04
C LEU A 27 -9.69 -1.95 -1.30
N ASN A 28 -9.97 -3.24 -1.27
CA ASN A 28 -9.94 -4.11 -2.44
C ASN A 28 -11.30 -4.77 -2.68
N ALA A 29 -11.70 -4.92 -3.94
CA ALA A 29 -12.85 -5.74 -4.35
C ALA A 29 -12.36 -6.88 -5.24
N PHE A 30 -12.62 -8.11 -4.82
CA PHE A 30 -12.21 -9.33 -5.52
C PHE A 30 -13.39 -9.91 -6.29
N ASN A 31 -13.16 -10.27 -7.56
CA ASN A 31 -14.14 -10.98 -8.38
C ASN A 31 -13.67 -12.42 -8.62
N ALA A 32 -14.40 -13.37 -8.05
CA ALA A 32 -14.10 -14.81 -8.14
C ALA A 32 -14.77 -15.51 -9.34
N SER A 33 -15.47 -14.79 -10.22
CA SER A 33 -16.04 -15.38 -11.44
C SER A 33 -14.94 -15.90 -12.36
N TYR A 34 -15.21 -17.05 -12.99
CA TYR A 34 -14.33 -17.67 -13.98
C TYR A 34 -13.89 -16.64 -15.05
N GLY A 35 -12.60 -16.61 -15.34
CA GLY A 35 -12.00 -15.68 -16.30
C GLY A 35 -11.62 -14.31 -15.72
N THR A 36 -12.04 -13.98 -14.49
CA THR A 36 -11.49 -12.84 -13.74
C THR A 36 -10.57 -13.31 -12.62
N GLU A 37 -11.11 -14.03 -11.63
CA GLU A 37 -10.36 -14.65 -10.53
C GLU A 37 -9.30 -13.73 -9.87
N SER A 38 -9.62 -12.44 -9.76
CA SER A 38 -8.65 -11.41 -9.41
C SER A 38 -9.29 -10.18 -8.76
N CYS A 39 -8.45 -9.28 -8.26
CA CYS A 39 -8.85 -7.97 -7.77
C CYS A 39 -9.34 -7.10 -8.93
N ALA A 40 -10.62 -6.74 -8.91
CA ALA A 40 -11.24 -5.89 -9.92
C ALA A 40 -11.18 -4.39 -9.54
N MET A 41 -10.91 -4.07 -8.27
CA MET A 41 -10.81 -2.69 -7.79
C MET A 41 -9.88 -2.59 -6.59
N SER A 42 -8.97 -1.60 -6.59
CA SER A 42 -8.11 -1.27 -5.46
C SER A 42 -7.90 0.24 -5.37
N PHE A 43 -8.18 0.85 -4.21
CA PHE A 43 -7.96 2.28 -3.97
C PHE A 43 -7.54 2.58 -2.54
N ILE A 44 -6.87 3.72 -2.35
CA ILE A 44 -6.38 4.18 -1.04
C ILE A 44 -7.52 4.84 -0.26
N VAL A 45 -7.67 4.45 1.01
CA VAL A 45 -8.67 5.01 1.94
C VAL A 45 -8.05 5.72 3.14
N ASN A 46 -6.74 5.58 3.33
CA ASN A 46 -5.96 6.32 4.32
C ASN A 46 -4.52 6.49 3.81
N ARG A 47 -3.91 7.65 4.04
CA ARG A 47 -2.49 7.92 3.75
C ARG A 47 -1.86 8.74 4.88
N PRO A 48 -0.53 8.64 5.09
CA PRO A 48 0.18 9.53 5.99
C PRO A 48 -0.03 11.00 5.63
N VAL A 49 0.01 11.88 6.64
CA VAL A 49 -0.11 13.34 6.43
C VAL A 49 1.06 13.87 5.60
N ASN A 50 2.26 13.31 5.81
CA ASN A 50 3.44 13.61 5.03
C ASN A 50 4.07 12.31 4.49
N GLU A 51 4.24 12.24 3.18
CA GLU A 51 4.92 11.14 2.50
C GLU A 51 6.23 11.68 1.91
N PRO A 52 7.41 11.36 2.49
CA PRO A 52 8.68 11.85 1.95
C PRO A 52 9.02 11.22 0.59
N GLY A 53 8.35 10.11 0.22
CA GLY A 53 8.47 9.49 -1.08
C GLY A 53 9.72 8.65 -1.22
N PHE A 54 10.32 8.70 -2.40
CA PHE A 54 11.38 7.79 -2.83
C PHE A 54 12.48 8.55 -3.56
N TYR A 55 13.66 7.96 -3.61
CA TYR A 55 14.72 8.37 -4.53
C TYR A 55 15.16 7.23 -5.43
N LEU A 56 15.75 7.60 -6.56
CA LEU A 56 16.27 6.67 -7.54
C LEU A 56 17.78 6.52 -7.35
N ASP A 57 18.16 5.40 -6.74
CA ASP A 57 19.54 4.96 -6.60
C ASP A 57 20.04 4.40 -7.94
N ARG A 58 21.26 4.78 -8.33
CA ARG A 58 21.84 4.45 -9.63
C ARG A 58 23.19 3.79 -9.41
N THR A 59 23.33 2.54 -9.82
CA THR A 59 24.58 1.80 -9.79
C THR A 59 25.09 1.58 -11.20
N ASP A 60 26.34 1.97 -11.46
CA ASP A 60 26.96 1.77 -12.77
C ASP A 60 27.14 0.26 -13.05
N GLY A 61 26.60 -0.18 -14.18
CA GLY A 61 26.74 -1.53 -14.71
C GLY A 61 27.73 -1.58 -15.87
N ALA A 62 27.69 -2.67 -16.65
CA ALA A 62 28.56 -2.82 -17.81
C ALA A 62 28.29 -1.73 -18.87
N GLY A 63 29.35 -1.06 -19.31
CA GLY A 63 29.27 -0.02 -20.35
C GLY A 63 28.52 1.23 -19.88
N ARG A 64 27.32 1.45 -20.44
CA ARG A 64 26.43 2.57 -20.10
C ARG A 64 25.16 2.13 -19.37
N PHE A 65 25.12 0.87 -18.95
CA PHE A 65 23.99 0.33 -18.20
C PHE A 65 23.96 0.91 -16.79
N ILE A 66 22.76 1.21 -16.29
CA ILE A 66 22.53 1.63 -14.91
C ILE A 66 21.55 0.65 -14.29
N THR A 67 21.95 0.04 -13.18
CA THR A 67 21.05 -0.74 -12.34
C THR A 67 20.35 0.21 -11.37
N TYR A 68 19.02 0.29 -11.48
CA TYR A 68 18.21 1.19 -10.66
C TYR A 68 17.67 0.48 -9.42
N SER A 69 17.68 1.20 -8.29
CA SER A 69 16.96 0.79 -7.08
C SER A 69 16.09 1.94 -6.58
N ILE A 70 14.79 1.69 -6.41
CA ILE A 70 13.85 2.64 -5.82
C ILE A 70 13.94 2.48 -4.30
N LYS A 71 14.34 3.53 -3.60
CA LYS A 71 14.52 3.50 -2.13
C LYS A 71 13.54 4.47 -1.48
N SER A 72 12.75 3.96 -0.53
CA SER A 72 11.81 4.76 0.27
C SER A 72 12.52 5.42 1.43
N TYR A 73 12.30 6.73 1.61
CA TYR A 73 12.87 7.46 2.75
C TYR A 73 12.29 7.00 4.09
N SER A 74 10.98 6.71 4.15
CA SER A 74 10.31 6.29 5.39
C SER A 74 10.77 4.90 5.83
N VAL A 75 10.94 3.97 4.88
CA VAL A 75 11.40 2.59 5.15
C VAL A 75 12.87 2.54 5.57
N GLN A 76 13.73 3.34 4.96
CA GLN A 76 15.15 3.36 5.30
C GLN A 76 15.41 4.01 6.67
N ARG A 77 14.61 5.02 7.04
CA ARG A 77 14.81 5.78 8.28
C ARG A 77 14.40 4.99 9.53
N ASN A 78 13.26 4.29 9.49
CA ASN A 78 12.67 3.66 10.67
C ASN A 78 12.13 2.24 10.39
N ALA A 79 12.03 1.44 11.44
CA ALA A 79 11.38 0.13 11.42
C ALA A 79 9.86 0.24 11.21
N GLU A 80 9.24 -0.88 10.84
CA GLU A 80 7.78 -0.99 10.67
C GLU A 80 7.02 -0.53 11.93
N GLY A 81 5.90 0.16 11.74
CA GLY A 81 5.11 0.78 12.82
C GLY A 81 5.58 2.18 13.24
N GLY A 82 6.83 2.57 12.96
CA GLY A 82 7.40 3.89 13.27
C GLY A 82 7.83 4.70 12.04
N ARG A 83 7.32 4.36 10.86
CA ARG A 83 7.76 4.94 9.58
C ARG A 83 7.17 6.32 9.26
N TYR A 84 6.05 6.67 9.89
CA TYR A 84 5.27 7.88 9.61
C TYR A 84 4.81 8.56 10.88
#